data_AF-A0A7U9RGK3-F1
#
_entry.id   AF-A0A7U9RGK3-F1
#
_cell.length_a   1.000
_cell.length_b   1.000
_cell.length_c   1.000
_cell.angle_alpha   90.00
_cell.angle_beta   90.00
_cell.angle_gamma   90.00
#
_symmetry.space_group_name_H-M   'P 1'
#
loop_
_entity.id
_entity.type
_entity.pdbx_description
1 polymer ?
#
loop_
_entity_poly.entity_id
_entity_poly.type
_entity_poly.pdbx_seq_one_letter_code
_entity_poly.pdbx_strand_id
1 'polypeptide(L)'
;MIINESNVEKKPESICSFSLQETPKKDSEITESSPESASTGMNLREIWIHEDAISEILWQRWIACYMLYDWNFHHAETSYCNNKCMWTDRVYNRLEGTSIEEDESLEELMTDTFNQILAEDVEDFIQTHMRVWKCDRTRVELQVAKAMTWIF
;
A
#
# COMPACT_ATOMS: atom_id res chain seq x y z
N MET A 1 -2.87 44.29 -17.84
CA MET A 1 -1.57 43.61 -17.94
C MET A 1 -1.86 42.17 -18.30
N ILE A 2 -1.37 41.74 -19.45
CA ILE A 2 -1.72 40.48 -20.12
C ILE A 2 -1.15 39.31 -19.30
N ILE A 3 -1.98 38.31 -19.01
CA ILE A 3 -1.55 37.04 -18.44
C ILE A 3 -0.94 36.25 -19.61
N ASN A 4 0.38 36.10 -19.62
CA ASN A 4 1.05 35.23 -20.60
C ASN A 4 0.78 33.77 -20.22
N GLU A 5 -0.12 33.14 -20.98
CA GLU A 5 -0.37 31.69 -21.00
C GLU A 5 0.75 30.93 -21.72
N SER A 6 1.98 30.97 -21.20
CA SER A 6 3.12 30.31 -21.89
C SER A 6 4.08 29.55 -20.99
N ASN A 7 3.61 28.97 -19.88
CA ASN A 7 4.46 28.07 -19.08
C ASN A 7 3.77 26.77 -18.66
N VAL A 8 2.79 26.32 -19.46
CA VAL A 8 2.30 24.94 -19.42
C VAL A 8 3.31 24.07 -20.16
N GLU A 9 3.62 22.89 -19.60
CA GLU A 9 4.57 21.88 -20.08
C GLU A 9 6.06 22.10 -19.77
N LYS A 10 6.46 21.83 -18.52
CA LYS A 10 7.72 21.10 -18.29
C LYS A 10 7.55 20.06 -17.18
N LYS A 11 7.83 18.80 -17.55
CA LYS A 11 8.15 17.69 -16.64
C LYS A 11 9.10 18.20 -15.55
N PRO A 12 8.80 18.03 -14.24
CA PRO A 12 9.80 18.34 -13.23
C PRO A 12 11.02 17.44 -13.45
N GLU A 13 12.21 18.04 -13.46
CA GLU A 13 13.47 17.33 -13.71
C GLU A 13 13.56 16.14 -12.76
N SER A 14 13.66 14.95 -13.36
CA SER A 14 13.77 13.65 -12.69
C SER A 14 15.07 13.65 -11.88
N ILE A 15 14.96 13.64 -10.56
CA ILE A 15 16.08 13.48 -9.66
C ILE A 15 16.03 12.05 -9.11
N CYS A 16 17.06 11.27 -9.46
CA CYS A 16 17.39 9.92 -9.01
C CYS A 16 16.76 8.74 -9.76
N SER A 17 17.58 8.14 -10.63
CA SER A 17 17.48 6.74 -11.04
C SER A 17 18.25 5.88 -10.05
N PHE A 18 17.63 4.83 -9.48
CA PHE A 18 18.35 3.76 -8.78
C PHE A 18 17.77 2.39 -9.13
N SER A 19 18.68 1.43 -9.31
CA SER A 19 18.39 0.03 -9.63
C SER A 19 17.94 -0.75 -8.39
N LEU A 20 16.83 -1.47 -8.52
CA LEU A 20 16.38 -2.49 -7.57
C LEU A 20 17.38 -3.66 -7.58
N GLN A 21 17.96 -4.00 -6.42
CA GLN A 21 18.80 -5.20 -6.26
C GLN A 21 17.97 -6.37 -5.73
N GLU A 22 18.26 -7.55 -6.25
CA GLU A 22 17.61 -8.84 -6.00
C GLU A 22 17.85 -9.38 -4.58
N THR A 23 16.88 -10.15 -4.08
CA THR A 23 16.90 -10.85 -2.78
C THR A 23 17.67 -12.19 -2.86
N PRO A 24 18.27 -12.67 -1.76
CA PRO A 24 18.91 -13.98 -1.73
C PRO A 24 17.92 -15.11 -1.41
N LYS A 25 18.02 -16.21 -2.17
CA LYS A 25 17.34 -17.50 -1.90
C LYS A 25 17.81 -18.13 -0.59
N LYS A 26 16.88 -18.78 0.11
CA LYS A 26 17.21 -19.75 1.16
C LYS A 26 16.32 -20.99 1.01
N ASP A 27 16.97 -22.13 0.85
CA ASP A 27 16.39 -23.47 0.96
C ASP A 27 16.30 -23.85 2.45
N SER A 28 15.24 -24.56 2.85
CA SER A 28 15.28 -25.57 3.92
C SER A 28 13.98 -26.37 3.96
N GLU A 29 14.12 -27.68 3.85
CA GLU A 29 13.11 -28.70 4.14
C GLU A 29 13.27 -29.16 5.60
N ILE A 30 12.19 -29.58 6.27
CA ILE A 30 12.01 -30.87 7.01
C ILE A 30 10.82 -30.77 8.01
N THR A 31 9.98 -31.80 7.86
CA THR A 31 8.88 -32.45 8.61
C THR A 31 8.96 -32.52 10.15
N GLU A 32 7.83 -32.31 10.86
CA GLU A 32 7.18 -33.28 11.79
C GLU A 32 5.88 -32.74 12.44
N SER A 33 5.00 -33.65 12.86
CA SER A 33 3.56 -33.45 13.15
C SER A 33 3.15 -33.47 14.64
N SER A 34 1.97 -32.87 14.93
CA SER A 34 0.94 -33.25 15.93
C SER A 34 1.08 -32.70 17.38
N PRO A 35 0.00 -32.54 18.21
CA PRO A 35 -1.42 -32.83 17.98
C PRO A 35 -2.42 -31.67 18.19
N GLU A 36 -3.65 -31.93 17.74
CA GLU A 36 -4.87 -31.12 17.84
C GLU A 36 -5.15 -30.53 19.22
N SER A 37 -5.32 -29.21 19.25
CA SER A 37 -6.29 -28.57 20.14
C SER A 37 -7.41 -28.01 19.27
N ALA A 38 -8.59 -28.62 19.35
CA ALA A 38 -9.81 -28.13 18.72
C ALA A 38 -10.24 -26.82 19.38
N SER A 39 -9.61 -25.72 18.98
CA SER A 39 -10.34 -24.48 18.81
C SER A 39 -11.02 -24.60 17.46
N THR A 40 -12.34 -24.42 17.39
CA THR A 40 -13.02 -24.11 16.12
C THR A 40 -12.59 -22.69 15.72
N GLY A 41 -11.28 -22.50 15.51
CA GLY A 41 -10.69 -21.26 15.06
C GLY A 41 -11.02 -21.15 13.58
N MET A 42 -11.78 -20.12 13.22
CA MET A 42 -12.02 -19.81 11.82
C MET A 42 -10.68 -19.64 11.12
N ASN A 43 -10.47 -20.36 10.02
CA ASN A 43 -9.27 -20.23 9.22
C ASN A 43 -9.33 -18.89 8.46
N LEU A 44 -8.70 -17.85 9.00
CA LEU A 44 -8.69 -16.52 8.39
C LEU A 44 -8.23 -16.53 6.92
N ARG A 45 -7.37 -17.48 6.54
CA ARG A 45 -6.82 -17.60 5.17
C ARG A 45 -7.83 -18.09 4.13
N GLU A 46 -8.99 -18.58 4.56
CA GLU A 46 -10.09 -18.99 3.66
C GLU A 46 -11.07 -17.85 3.38
N ILE A 47 -10.97 -16.74 4.11
CA ILE A 47 -11.85 -15.57 3.98
C ILE A 47 -11.18 -14.54 3.08
N TRP A 48 -11.95 -14.04 2.11
CA TRP A 48 -11.49 -13.02 1.19
C TRP A 48 -11.62 -11.64 1.83
N ILE A 49 -10.58 -10.83 1.69
CA ILE A 49 -10.65 -9.40 2.06
C ILE A 49 -11.45 -8.69 0.97
N HIS A 50 -12.56 -8.06 1.36
CA HIS A 50 -13.41 -7.30 0.45
C HIS A 50 -13.01 -5.82 0.49
N GLU A 51 -12.45 -5.32 -0.61
CA GLU A 51 -12.11 -3.90 -0.74
C GLU A 51 -13.37 -3.04 -0.86
N ASP A 52 -13.43 -1.97 -0.07
CA ASP A 52 -14.55 -1.05 -0.01
C ASP A 52 -14.17 0.32 -0.61
N ALA A 53 -15.05 1.32 -0.45
CA ALA A 53 -14.78 2.66 -0.94
C ALA A 53 -13.54 3.30 -0.29
N ILE A 54 -13.22 2.93 0.96
CA ILE A 54 -12.01 3.40 1.64
C ILE A 54 -10.78 2.74 1.02
N SER A 55 -10.82 1.44 0.76
CA SER A 55 -9.76 0.72 0.05
C SER A 55 -9.46 1.36 -1.30
N GLU A 56 -10.50 1.74 -2.06
CA GLU A 56 -10.33 2.41 -3.35
C GLU A 56 -9.60 3.75 -3.22
N ILE A 57 -10.01 4.60 -2.26
CA ILE A 57 -9.34 5.90 -2.03
C ILE A 57 -7.88 5.70 -1.63
N LEU A 58 -7.61 4.72 -0.77
CA LEU A 58 -6.26 4.40 -0.33
C LEU A 58 -5.40 3.84 -1.47
N TRP A 59 -5.97 2.99 -2.34
CA TRP A 59 -5.30 2.53 -3.57
C TRP A 59 -4.93 3.71 -4.47
N GLN A 60 -5.87 4.61 -4.76
CA GLN A 60 -5.59 5.79 -5.58
C GLN A 60 -4.44 6.63 -5.00
N ARG A 61 -4.44 6.85 -3.69
CA ARG A 61 -3.37 7.58 -2.99
C ARG A 61 -2.05 6.83 -3.02
N TRP A 62 -2.07 5.51 -2.84
CA TRP A 62 -0.89 4.66 -2.88
C TRP A 62 -0.23 4.71 -4.26
N ILE A 63 -1.02 4.54 -5.32
CA ILE A 63 -0.57 4.65 -6.71
C ILE A 63 0.04 6.02 -6.97
N ALA A 64 -0.64 7.09 -6.56
CA ALA A 64 -0.14 8.45 -6.72
C ALA A 64 1.18 8.70 -5.97
N CYS A 65 1.34 8.16 -4.76
CA CYS A 65 2.60 8.21 -4.01
C CYS A 65 3.71 7.45 -4.72
N TYR A 66 3.45 6.23 -5.19
CA TYR A 66 4.44 5.42 -5.89
C TYR A 66 4.89 6.08 -7.21
N MET A 67 3.96 6.70 -7.94
CA MET A 67 4.29 7.44 -9.15
C MET A 67 5.26 8.62 -8.92
N LEU A 68 5.47 9.08 -7.68
CA LEU A 68 6.44 10.13 -7.40
C LEU A 68 7.89 9.69 -7.63
N TYR A 69 8.17 8.39 -7.79
CA TYR A 69 9.50 7.89 -8.15
C TYR A 69 9.86 8.10 -9.62
N ASP A 70 8.97 7.70 -10.54
CA ASP A 70 9.27 7.66 -11.99
C ASP A 70 8.15 8.19 -12.89
N TRP A 71 7.03 8.63 -12.30
CA TRP A 71 5.83 9.12 -12.95
C TRP A 71 5.17 8.12 -13.91
N ASN A 72 5.28 6.82 -13.60
CA ASN A 72 4.73 5.74 -14.44
C ASN A 72 3.59 4.98 -13.74
N PHE A 73 2.36 5.18 -14.21
CA PHE A 73 1.17 4.52 -13.69
C PHE A 73 1.24 3.00 -13.79
N HIS A 74 1.75 2.45 -14.89
CA HIS A 74 1.81 1.00 -15.07
C HIS A 74 2.80 0.34 -14.09
N HIS A 75 3.91 1.01 -13.79
CA HIS A 75 4.82 0.55 -12.76
C HIS A 75 4.17 0.59 -11.37
N ALA A 76 3.45 1.65 -11.04
CA ALA A 76 2.72 1.76 -9.78
C ALA A 76 1.66 0.66 -9.62
N GLU A 77 0.82 0.45 -10.63
CA GLU A 77 -0.20 -0.61 -10.66
C GLU A 77 0.41 -2.01 -10.46
N THR A 78 1.49 -2.29 -11.19
CA THR A 78 2.21 -3.56 -11.07
C THR A 78 2.75 -3.76 -9.66
N SER A 79 3.35 -2.71 -9.07
CA SER A 79 3.87 -2.77 -7.70
C SER A 79 2.76 -2.91 -6.66
N TYR A 80 1.61 -2.25 -6.84
CA TYR A 80 0.46 -2.43 -5.96
C TYR A 80 -0.01 -3.89 -5.97
N CYS A 81 -0.20 -4.46 -7.16
CA CYS A 81 -0.59 -5.86 -7.32
C CYS A 81 0.40 -6.82 -6.64
N ASN A 82 1.70 -6.58 -6.78
CA ASN A 82 2.74 -7.42 -6.18
C ASN A 82 2.76 -7.33 -4.64
N ASN A 83 2.49 -6.15 -4.08
CA ASN A 83 2.49 -5.95 -2.63
C ASN A 83 1.21 -6.46 -1.94
N LYS A 84 0.14 -6.69 -2.71
CA LYS A 84 -1.16 -7.09 -2.16
C LYS A 84 -1.08 -8.35 -1.31
N CYS A 85 -0.35 -9.38 -1.76
CA CYS A 85 -0.13 -10.60 -0.97
C CYS A 85 0.55 -10.31 0.38
N MET A 86 1.52 -9.40 0.41
CA MET A 86 2.19 -9.01 1.65
C MET A 86 1.25 -8.28 2.62
N TRP A 87 0.38 -7.40 2.12
CA TRP A 87 -0.62 -6.74 2.96
C TRP A 87 -1.65 -7.73 3.49
N THR A 88 -2.11 -8.67 2.66
CA THR A 88 -3.00 -9.76 3.09
C THR A 88 -2.36 -10.62 4.18
N ASP A 89 -1.09 -11.02 4.04
CA ASP A 89 -0.40 -11.74 5.11
C ASP A 89 -0.27 -10.90 6.40
N ARG A 90 -0.04 -9.57 6.27
CA ARG A 90 -0.04 -8.66 7.43
C ARG A 90 -1.41 -8.59 8.11
N VAL A 91 -2.52 -8.64 7.37
CA VAL A 91 -3.88 -8.70 7.94
C VAL A 91 -4.02 -9.95 8.79
N TYR A 92 -3.68 -11.13 8.25
CA TYR A 92 -3.77 -12.38 8.99
C TYR A 92 -2.91 -12.35 10.26
N ASN A 93 -1.69 -11.85 10.18
CA ASN A 93 -0.80 -11.76 11.34
C ASN A 93 -1.30 -10.78 12.40
N ARG A 94 -2.02 -9.70 12.02
CA ARG A 94 -2.61 -8.76 12.98
C ARG A 94 -3.83 -9.32 13.68
N LEU A 95 -4.61 -10.13 12.98
CA LEU A 95 -5.84 -10.71 13.48
C LEU A 95 -5.65 -12.08 14.15
N GLU A 96 -4.46 -12.66 14.05
CA GLU A 96 -4.12 -13.92 14.72
C GLU A 96 -4.35 -13.82 16.24
N GLY A 97 -5.21 -14.70 16.77
CA GLY A 97 -5.55 -14.72 18.19
C GLY A 97 -6.51 -13.61 18.64
N THR A 98 -7.02 -12.78 17.73
CA THR A 98 -8.04 -11.78 18.05
C THR A 98 -9.36 -12.48 18.31
N SER A 99 -9.99 -12.17 19.45
CA SER A 99 -11.35 -12.64 19.75
C SER A 99 -12.33 -11.70 19.06
N ILE A 100 -13.10 -12.22 18.12
CA ILE A 100 -14.14 -11.46 17.41
C ILE A 100 -15.35 -11.39 18.34
N GLU A 101 -15.86 -10.19 18.60
CA GLU A 101 -17.07 -10.01 19.40
C GLU A 101 -18.28 -10.63 18.66
N GLU A 102 -19.31 -11.10 19.39
CA GLU A 102 -20.45 -11.83 18.79
C GLU A 102 -21.20 -11.01 17.72
N ASP A 103 -21.11 -9.68 17.77
CA ASP A 103 -21.80 -8.75 16.87
C ASP A 103 -20.88 -8.17 15.77
N GLU A 104 -19.58 -8.48 15.77
CA GLU A 104 -18.61 -7.91 14.83
C GLU A 104 -18.46 -8.80 13.58
N SER A 105 -18.56 -8.19 12.39
CA SER A 105 -18.34 -8.90 11.15
C SER A 105 -16.85 -9.14 10.95
N LEU A 106 -16.43 -10.40 10.92
CA LEU A 106 -15.04 -10.76 10.60
C LEU A 106 -14.59 -10.23 9.23
N GLU A 107 -15.51 -10.18 8.26
CA GLU A 107 -15.24 -9.60 6.95
C GLU A 107 -14.92 -8.11 7.05
N GLU A 108 -15.73 -7.36 7.81
CA GLU A 108 -15.54 -5.93 8.05
C GLU A 108 -14.23 -5.68 8.79
N LEU A 109 -13.94 -6.47 9.84
CA LEU A 109 -12.69 -6.39 10.59
C LEU A 109 -11.46 -6.66 9.71
N MET A 110 -11.55 -7.62 8.78
CA MET A 110 -10.49 -7.90 7.82
C MET A 110 -10.27 -6.75 6.84
N THR A 111 -11.35 -6.16 6.31
CA THR A 111 -11.30 -4.99 5.42
C THR A 111 -10.74 -3.75 6.13
N ASP A 112 -11.17 -3.48 7.37
CA ASP A 112 -10.67 -2.36 8.16
C ASP A 112 -9.19 -2.52 8.49
N THR A 113 -8.77 -3.74 8.85
CA THR A 113 -7.35 -4.05 9.10
C THR A 113 -6.52 -3.86 7.83
N PHE A 114 -7.05 -4.27 6.67
CA PHE A 114 -6.40 -4.05 5.38
C PHE A 114 -6.26 -2.56 5.07
N ASN A 115 -7.34 -1.79 5.24
CA ASN A 115 -7.35 -0.33 5.05
C ASN A 115 -6.34 0.37 5.98
N GLN A 116 -6.23 -0.07 7.23
CA GLN A 116 -5.22 0.45 8.16
C GLN A 116 -3.80 0.17 7.66
N ILE A 117 -3.51 -1.06 7.22
CA ILE A 117 -2.19 -1.43 6.68
C ILE A 117 -1.85 -0.58 5.44
N LEU A 118 -2.82 -0.37 4.55
CA LEU A 118 -2.59 0.41 3.33
C LEU A 118 -2.39 1.90 3.65
N ALA A 119 -3.13 2.45 4.62
CA ALA A 119 -2.96 3.82 5.09
C ALA A 119 -1.58 4.06 5.74
N GLU A 120 -1.09 3.09 6.53
CA GLU A 120 0.27 3.13 7.08
C GLU A 120 1.33 3.15 5.97
N ASP A 121 1.18 2.32 4.94
CA ASP A 121 2.12 2.26 3.83
C ASP A 121 2.12 3.58 3.02
N VAL A 122 0.96 4.19 2.82
CA VAL A 122 0.83 5.54 2.23
C VAL A 122 1.55 6.59 3.09
N GLU A 123 1.40 6.53 4.41
CA GLU A 123 2.10 7.45 5.32
C GLU A 123 3.62 7.26 5.27
N ASP A 124 4.09 6.01 5.21
CA ASP A 124 5.51 5.69 5.06
C ASP A 124 6.10 6.25 3.76
N PHE A 125 5.35 6.22 2.65
CA PHE A 125 5.74 6.91 1.41
C PHE A 125 5.89 8.40 1.63
N ILE A 126 4.88 9.05 2.23
CA ILE A 126 4.88 10.50 2.45
C ILE A 126 6.08 10.91 3.30
N GLN A 127 6.33 10.21 4.41
CA GLN A 127 7.47 10.47 5.28
C GLN A 127 8.81 10.22 4.58
N THR A 128 8.89 9.19 3.74
CA THR A 128 10.08 8.90 2.93
C THR A 128 10.35 10.02 1.93
N HIS A 129 9.32 10.50 1.22
CA HIS A 129 9.46 11.63 0.30
C HIS A 129 9.83 12.93 1.04
N MET A 130 9.22 13.23 2.19
CA MET A 130 9.60 14.38 3.01
C MET A 130 11.09 14.35 3.37
N ARG A 131 11.60 13.16 3.76
CA ARG A 131 13.00 12.95 4.12
C ARG A 131 13.94 13.09 2.92
N VAL A 132 13.63 12.43 1.82
CA VAL A 132 14.49 12.38 0.61
C VAL A 132 14.51 13.74 -0.10
N TRP A 133 13.36 14.37 -0.24
CA TRP A 133 13.23 15.68 -0.90
C TRP A 133 13.56 16.86 0.02
N LYS A 134 13.76 16.60 1.32
CA LYS A 134 14.02 17.61 2.36
C LYS A 134 12.95 18.72 2.33
N CYS A 135 11.70 18.31 2.34
CA CYS A 135 10.55 19.22 2.30
C CYS A 135 9.50 18.87 3.37
N ASP A 136 8.56 19.79 3.56
CA ASP A 136 7.42 19.58 4.45
C ASP A 136 6.35 18.67 3.81
N ARG A 137 5.40 18.26 4.64
CA ARG A 137 4.27 17.43 4.23
C ARG A 137 3.45 18.10 3.13
N THR A 138 3.21 19.40 3.24
CA THR A 138 2.39 20.16 2.29
C THR A 138 2.93 20.04 0.86
N ARG A 139 4.25 20.10 0.69
CA ARG A 139 4.87 19.94 -0.63
C ARG A 139 4.69 18.52 -1.19
N VAL A 140 4.79 17.48 -0.36
CA VAL A 140 4.57 16.10 -0.80
C VAL A 140 3.11 15.87 -1.18
N GLU A 141 2.17 16.24 -0.31
CA GLU A 141 0.72 16.08 -0.55
C GLU A 141 0.26 16.84 -1.80
N LEU A 142 0.85 18.00 -2.10
CA LEU A 142 0.59 18.71 -3.36
C LEU A 142 1.02 17.90 -4.59
N GLN A 143 2.14 17.19 -4.53
CA GLN A 143 2.58 16.32 -5.64
C GLN A 143 1.73 15.07 -5.75
N VAL A 144 1.33 14.46 -4.62
CA VAL A 144 0.37 13.35 -4.60
C VAL A 144 -0.94 13.78 -5.26
N ALA A 145 -1.50 14.93 -4.86
CA ALA A 145 -2.73 15.45 -5.45
C ALA A 145 -2.59 15.70 -6.96
N LYS A 146 -1.46 16.25 -7.42
CA LYS A 146 -1.17 16.40 -8.85
C LYS A 146 -1.11 15.06 -9.57
N ALA A 147 -0.44 14.06 -9.02
CA ALA A 147 -0.39 12.72 -9.60
C ALA A 147 -1.79 12.09 -9.68
N MET A 148 -2.63 12.25 -8.66
CA MET A 148 -4.02 11.76 -8.68
C MET A 148 -4.82 12.39 -9.84
N THR A 149 -4.74 13.70 -10.05
CA THR A 149 -5.46 14.39 -11.16
C THR A 149 -5.02 13.98 -12.56
N TRP A 150 -3.88 13.29 -12.70
CA TRP A 150 -3.44 12.76 -13.98
C TRP A 150 -4.05 11.39 -14.30
N ILE A 151 -4.58 10.70 -13.29
CA ILE A 151 -5.03 9.32 -13.38
C ILE A 151 -6.56 9.24 -13.26
N PHE A 152 -7.14 10.01 -12.33
CA PHE A 152 -8.54 9.97 -11.92
C PHE A 152 -9.20 11.34 -12.09
#